data_AF-A0A6A0AZJ0-F1
#
_entry.id   AF-A0A6A0AZJ0-F1
#
_cell.length_a   1.000
_cell.length_b   1.000
_cell.length_c   1.000
_cell.angle_alpha   90.00
_cell.angle_beta   90.00
_cell.angle_gamma   90.00
#
_symmetry.space_group_name_H-M   'P 1'
#
loop_
_entity.id
_entity.type
_entity.pdbx_description
1 polymer ?
#
loop_
_entity_poly.entity_id
_entity_poly.type
_entity_poly.pdbx_seq_one_letter_code
_entity_poly.pdbx_strand_id
1 'polypeptide(L)'
;MPKDTARRPRSATAVFALGICLALLVGLGAWLLLGRESAPPCSDLTVNARVQKSVGEAVRPGMSCQALGEAIVKASVGDDQGNHTLAQAQALKDVLTTLGAQGTGGGAVDPALRRPLAVALTDYAPDLHAMLGGITIEDFVTKAAPEAPPWESDGTHHLTVLTDTLRNVVRGIAEDPDAYAMLRLAETRTTGQRLTAVPTDAKEYSLSVPPTEGARALGVLDGIADSVTRDLDEKQAQEWRAAVVDGVDDGRTSTERGLAATWLDGLHGFPEEQRYERLRTQGVDMTRLWTEHRNMDGPTRQGLLAEVERSALTAYREVKV
;
A
#
# COMPACT_ATOMS: atom_id res chain seq x y z
N MET A 1 -17.35 6.42 -84.10
CA MET A 1 -16.56 6.72 -82.88
C MET A 1 -17.34 6.31 -81.64
N PRO A 2 -17.10 5.13 -81.06
CA PRO A 2 -17.52 4.80 -79.71
C PRO A 2 -16.37 5.06 -78.72
N LYS A 3 -16.71 5.63 -77.55
CA LYS A 3 -15.78 5.96 -76.46
C LYS A 3 -15.54 4.72 -75.58
N ASP A 4 -14.27 4.38 -75.38
CA ASP A 4 -13.81 3.45 -74.35
C ASP A 4 -14.00 4.05 -72.95
N THR A 5 -14.68 3.33 -72.07
CA THR A 5 -14.73 3.60 -70.63
C THR A 5 -13.78 2.67 -69.88
N ALA A 6 -12.73 3.24 -69.29
CA ALA A 6 -11.77 2.55 -68.45
C ALA A 6 -12.37 2.14 -67.09
N ARG A 7 -12.19 0.87 -66.71
CA ARG A 7 -12.46 0.34 -65.36
C ARG A 7 -11.32 0.73 -64.40
N ARG A 8 -11.66 1.33 -63.25
CA ARG A 8 -10.76 1.47 -62.09
C ARG A 8 -10.67 0.16 -61.29
N PRO A 9 -9.47 -0.28 -60.87
CA PRO A 9 -9.35 -1.38 -59.91
C PRO A 9 -9.60 -0.87 -58.48
N ARG A 10 -10.47 -1.58 -57.75
CA ARG A 10 -10.57 -1.52 -56.29
C ARG A 10 -9.66 -2.61 -55.74
N SER A 11 -8.59 -2.26 -55.04
CA SER A 11 -7.84 -3.24 -54.23
C SER A 11 -6.99 -2.58 -53.15
N ALA A 12 -6.92 -3.31 -52.02
CA ALA A 12 -5.72 -3.48 -51.19
C ALA A 12 -5.47 -2.62 -49.93
N THR A 13 -6.43 -1.83 -49.41
CA THR A 13 -6.24 -1.16 -48.10
C THR A 13 -7.00 -1.78 -46.92
N ALA A 14 -8.09 -2.52 -47.16
CA ALA A 14 -8.92 -3.04 -46.08
C ALA A 14 -8.40 -4.33 -45.40
N VAL A 15 -7.53 -5.09 -46.06
CA VAL A 15 -7.09 -6.41 -45.56
C VAL A 15 -5.89 -6.30 -44.60
N PHE A 16 -5.04 -5.28 -44.74
CA PHE A 16 -3.88 -5.09 -43.85
C PHE A 16 -4.25 -4.53 -42.46
N ALA A 17 -5.31 -3.73 -42.36
CA ALA A 17 -5.74 -3.15 -41.09
C ALA A 17 -6.31 -4.21 -40.12
N LEU A 18 -6.95 -5.26 -40.64
CA LEU A 18 -7.58 -6.30 -39.80
C LEU A 18 -6.55 -7.28 -39.18
N GLY A 19 -5.44 -7.55 -39.89
CA GLY A 19 -4.39 -8.47 -39.42
C GLY A 19 -3.57 -7.91 -38.25
N ILE A 20 -3.37 -6.59 -38.20
CA ILE A 20 -2.59 -5.92 -37.14
C ILE A 20 -3.40 -5.87 -35.83
N CYS A 21 -4.74 -5.69 -35.88
CA CYS A 21 -5.58 -5.73 -34.69
C CYS A 21 -5.64 -7.12 -34.03
N LEU A 22 -5.65 -8.21 -34.82
CA LEU A 22 -5.64 -9.57 -34.29
C LEU A 22 -4.30 -9.95 -33.65
N ALA A 23 -3.17 -9.48 -34.18
CA ALA A 23 -1.86 -9.73 -33.59
C ALA A 23 -1.66 -8.96 -32.26
N LEU A 24 -2.19 -7.74 -32.13
CA LEU A 24 -2.12 -6.96 -30.88
C LEU A 24 -3.03 -7.53 -29.78
N LEU A 25 -4.21 -8.08 -30.13
CA LEU A 25 -5.11 -8.70 -29.15
C LEU A 25 -4.57 -10.04 -28.61
N VAL A 26 -3.85 -10.81 -29.44
CA VAL A 26 -3.20 -12.05 -28.97
C VAL A 26 -1.96 -11.75 -28.11
N GLY A 27 -1.24 -10.66 -28.39
CA GLY A 27 -0.10 -10.22 -27.58
C GLY A 27 -0.46 -9.80 -26.15
N LEU A 28 -1.59 -9.10 -25.96
CA LEU A 28 -2.08 -8.70 -24.64
C LEU A 28 -2.66 -9.87 -23.82
N GLY A 29 -3.33 -10.82 -24.47
CA GLY A 29 -3.90 -11.99 -23.78
C GLY A 29 -2.86 -13.03 -23.33
N ALA A 30 -1.77 -13.20 -24.09
CA ALA A 30 -0.71 -14.14 -23.76
C ALA A 30 0.16 -13.69 -22.58
N TRP A 31 0.27 -12.38 -22.36
CA TRP A 31 1.06 -11.80 -21.28
C TRP A 31 0.43 -12.04 -19.89
N LEU A 32 -0.90 -12.17 -19.82
CA LEU A 32 -1.60 -12.57 -18.58
C LEU A 32 -1.40 -14.05 -18.19
N LEU A 33 -0.90 -14.90 -19.11
CA LEU A 33 -0.92 -16.36 -18.93
C LEU A 33 0.46 -17.02 -18.80
N LEU A 34 1.57 -16.37 -19.17
CA LEU A 34 2.85 -17.08 -19.39
C LEU A 34 4.01 -16.68 -18.49
N GLY A 35 3.82 -15.81 -17.49
CA GLY A 35 4.93 -15.33 -16.64
C GLY A 35 4.73 -15.37 -15.13
N ARG A 36 3.57 -15.81 -14.62
CA ARG A 36 3.34 -15.84 -13.17
C ARG A 36 3.73 -17.22 -12.64
N GLU A 37 4.83 -17.27 -11.88
CA GLU A 37 4.95 -18.28 -10.83
C GLU A 37 3.62 -18.26 -10.08
N SER A 38 2.90 -19.39 -10.10
CA SER A 38 1.58 -19.46 -9.49
C SER A 38 1.77 -19.22 -8.01
N ALA A 39 1.27 -18.07 -7.52
CA ALA A 39 1.24 -17.77 -6.10
C ALA A 39 0.68 -19.00 -5.35
N PRO A 40 1.23 -19.34 -4.17
CA PRO A 40 0.74 -20.48 -3.43
C PRO A 40 -0.77 -20.31 -3.22
N PRO A 41 -1.56 -21.36 -3.51
CA PRO A 41 -3.00 -21.28 -3.40
C PRO A 41 -3.38 -20.87 -1.96
N CYS A 42 -4.44 -20.08 -1.82
CA CYS A 42 -4.96 -19.68 -0.49
C CYS A 42 -5.41 -20.86 0.39
N SER A 43 -5.27 -22.10 -0.11
CA SER A 43 -5.56 -23.33 0.62
C SER A 43 -4.94 -23.31 2.01
N ASP A 44 -3.73 -22.80 2.14
CA ASP A 44 -2.99 -22.81 3.42
C ASP A 44 -3.68 -21.97 4.49
N LEU A 45 -4.28 -20.84 4.11
CA LEU A 45 -5.13 -20.04 5.00
C LEU A 45 -6.43 -20.77 5.31
N THR A 46 -7.06 -21.39 4.32
CA THR A 46 -8.36 -22.08 4.52
C THR A 46 -8.28 -23.33 5.38
N VAL A 47 -7.10 -23.94 5.53
CA VAL A 47 -6.87 -25.11 6.41
C VAL A 47 -6.19 -24.75 7.72
N ASN A 48 -5.78 -23.49 7.90
CA ASN A 48 -5.15 -23.04 9.13
C ASN A 48 -6.19 -22.90 10.26
N ALA A 49 -6.04 -23.69 11.32
CA ALA A 49 -7.00 -23.75 12.42
C ALA A 49 -7.19 -22.40 13.14
N ARG A 50 -6.15 -21.57 13.19
CA ARG A 50 -6.20 -20.25 13.82
C ARG A 50 -7.02 -19.29 12.95
N VAL A 51 -6.77 -19.25 11.64
CA VAL A 51 -7.56 -18.45 10.68
C VAL A 51 -9.01 -18.90 10.64
N GLN A 52 -9.29 -20.20 10.59
CA GLN A 52 -10.67 -20.73 10.65
C GLN A 52 -11.39 -20.30 11.93
N LYS A 53 -10.70 -20.32 13.06
CA LYS A 53 -11.27 -19.93 14.35
C LYS A 53 -11.61 -18.44 14.41
N SER A 54 -10.73 -17.56 13.95
CA SER A 54 -10.88 -16.11 14.13
C SER A 54 -11.65 -15.42 13.00
N VAL A 55 -11.46 -15.83 11.75
CA VAL A 55 -12.26 -15.33 10.61
C VAL A 55 -13.68 -15.94 10.62
N GLY A 56 -13.81 -17.16 11.18
CA GLY A 56 -15.08 -17.79 11.49
C GLY A 56 -15.42 -18.99 10.61
N GLU A 57 -16.51 -19.69 10.97
CA GLU A 57 -16.95 -20.98 10.39
C GLU A 57 -17.29 -20.93 8.89
N ALA A 58 -17.40 -19.73 8.32
CA ALA A 58 -17.54 -19.55 6.88
C ALA A 58 -16.28 -20.00 6.13
N VAL A 59 -15.09 -19.87 6.73
CA VAL A 59 -13.83 -20.32 6.13
C VAL A 59 -13.80 -21.84 6.12
N ARG A 60 -13.75 -22.44 4.93
CA ARG A 60 -13.76 -23.88 4.73
C ARG A 60 -12.68 -24.30 3.75
N PRO A 61 -12.10 -25.51 3.90
CA PRO A 61 -11.20 -26.07 2.91
C PRO A 61 -11.83 -26.06 1.51
N GLY A 62 -11.07 -25.64 0.50
CA GLY A 62 -11.51 -25.59 -0.89
C GLY A 62 -12.33 -24.35 -1.28
N MET A 63 -12.51 -23.38 -0.36
CA MET A 63 -13.03 -22.06 -0.71
C MET A 63 -12.08 -21.32 -1.66
N SER A 64 -12.63 -20.50 -2.57
CA SER A 64 -11.83 -19.66 -3.45
C SER A 64 -11.11 -18.55 -2.67
N CYS A 65 -9.97 -18.09 -3.19
CA CYS A 65 -9.24 -16.95 -2.62
C CYS A 65 -10.09 -15.68 -2.55
N GLN A 66 -10.96 -15.44 -3.53
CA GLN A 66 -11.88 -14.32 -3.52
C GLN A 66 -12.87 -14.41 -2.34
N ALA A 67 -13.53 -15.55 -2.16
CA ALA A 67 -14.48 -15.74 -1.06
C ALA A 67 -13.78 -15.69 0.31
N LEU A 68 -12.53 -16.17 0.39
CA LEU A 68 -11.71 -16.01 1.58
C LEU A 68 -11.39 -14.54 1.86
N GLY A 69 -11.02 -13.77 0.84
CA GLY A 69 -10.75 -12.34 0.96
C GLY A 69 -11.95 -11.56 1.48
N GLU A 70 -13.15 -11.84 0.95
CA GLU A 70 -14.41 -11.26 1.44
C GLU A 70 -14.68 -11.63 2.91
N ALA A 71 -14.43 -12.89 3.29
CA ALA A 71 -14.58 -13.34 4.67
C ALA A 71 -13.59 -12.63 5.62
N ILE A 72 -12.34 -12.45 5.20
CA ILE A 72 -11.32 -11.73 5.98
C ILE A 72 -11.76 -10.28 6.21
N VAL A 73 -12.16 -9.56 5.16
CA VAL A 73 -12.63 -8.16 5.29
C VAL A 73 -13.80 -8.08 6.25
N LYS A 74 -14.83 -8.93 6.05
CA LYS A 74 -16.01 -8.95 6.91
C LYS A 74 -15.68 -9.25 8.38
N ALA A 75 -14.72 -10.13 8.64
CA ALA A 75 -14.37 -10.53 10.00
C ALA A 75 -13.47 -9.51 10.71
N SER A 76 -12.77 -8.64 9.97
CA SER A 76 -11.72 -7.78 10.54
C SER A 76 -11.98 -6.29 10.48
N VAL A 77 -12.79 -5.80 9.54
CA VAL A 77 -13.09 -4.38 9.40
C VAL A 77 -14.18 -3.95 10.39
N GLY A 78 -14.00 -2.78 10.99
CA GLY A 78 -14.96 -2.16 11.90
C GLY A 78 -16.22 -1.65 11.19
N ASP A 79 -17.34 -1.53 11.90
CA ASP A 79 -18.52 -0.80 11.41
C ASP A 79 -18.22 0.71 11.34
N ASP A 80 -17.42 1.20 12.30
CA ASP A 80 -16.84 2.53 12.34
C ASP A 80 -15.33 2.41 12.11
N GLN A 81 -14.80 3.20 11.16
CA GLN A 81 -13.39 3.16 10.80
C GLN A 81 -12.49 3.41 12.03
N GLY A 82 -11.52 2.52 12.26
CA GLY A 82 -10.57 2.63 13.37
C GLY A 82 -11.08 2.15 14.74
N ASN A 83 -12.36 1.77 14.85
CA ASN A 83 -12.94 1.20 16.07
C ASN A 83 -13.14 -0.30 15.91
N HIS A 84 -12.30 -1.07 16.58
CA HIS A 84 -12.25 -2.52 16.43
C HIS A 84 -12.55 -3.24 17.74
N THR A 85 -13.34 -4.30 17.63
CA THR A 85 -13.50 -5.29 18.69
C THR A 85 -12.27 -6.20 18.75
N LEU A 86 -12.08 -6.88 19.89
CA LEU A 86 -11.05 -7.90 20.04
C LEU A 86 -11.10 -8.95 18.93
N ALA A 87 -12.31 -9.40 18.55
CA ALA A 87 -12.50 -10.42 17.53
C ALA A 87 -12.04 -9.94 16.15
N GLN A 88 -12.34 -8.69 15.79
CA GLN A 88 -11.93 -8.08 14.53
C GLN A 88 -10.40 -7.98 14.41
N ALA A 89 -9.77 -7.40 15.43
CA ALA A 89 -8.31 -7.25 15.45
C ALA A 89 -7.61 -8.62 15.47
N GLN A 90 -8.17 -9.62 16.18
CA GLN A 90 -7.63 -10.97 16.23
C GLN A 90 -7.73 -11.67 14.88
N ALA A 91 -8.85 -11.52 14.15
CA ALA A 91 -9.04 -12.12 12.83
C ALA A 91 -7.96 -11.64 11.86
N LEU A 92 -7.68 -10.34 11.79
CA LEU A 92 -6.64 -9.83 10.92
C LEU A 92 -5.24 -10.23 11.41
N LYS A 93 -4.96 -10.16 12.72
CA LYS A 93 -3.68 -10.58 13.30
C LYS A 93 -3.34 -12.01 12.92
N ASP A 94 -4.30 -12.92 13.03
CA ASP A 94 -4.12 -14.33 12.73
C ASP A 94 -3.84 -14.59 11.25
N VAL A 95 -4.53 -13.87 10.35
CA VAL A 95 -4.30 -13.92 8.90
C VAL A 95 -2.89 -13.43 8.56
N LEU A 96 -2.50 -12.25 9.06
CA LEU A 96 -1.18 -11.66 8.81
C LEU A 96 -0.05 -12.53 9.35
N THR A 97 -0.21 -13.06 10.57
CA THR A 97 0.78 -13.97 11.18
C THR A 97 0.93 -15.24 10.37
N THR A 98 -0.17 -15.81 9.88
CA THR A 98 -0.14 -17.03 9.06
C THR A 98 0.54 -16.78 7.71
N LEU A 99 0.24 -15.64 7.06
CA LEU A 99 0.89 -15.25 5.81
C LEU A 99 2.39 -15.00 6.01
N GLY A 100 2.78 -14.25 7.05
CA GLY A 100 4.19 -13.94 7.29
C GLY A 100 5.02 -15.12 7.80
N ALA A 101 4.40 -16.18 8.34
CA ALA A 101 5.09 -17.41 8.72
C ALA A 101 5.62 -18.21 7.51
N GLN A 102 5.18 -17.90 6.29
CA GLN A 102 5.65 -18.53 5.06
C GLN A 102 7.09 -18.11 4.68
N GLY A 103 7.69 -17.17 5.41
CA GLY A 103 9.09 -16.77 5.28
C GLY A 103 9.35 -15.78 4.14
N THR A 104 10.62 -15.36 4.02
CA THR A 104 11.05 -14.29 3.09
C THR A 104 11.18 -14.74 1.63
N GLY A 105 11.01 -16.04 1.33
CA GLY A 105 11.26 -16.62 0.01
C GLY A 105 10.16 -17.53 -0.54
N GLY A 106 8.96 -17.56 0.04
CA GLY A 106 7.97 -18.55 -0.37
C GLY A 106 6.60 -18.31 0.20
N GLY A 107 5.88 -17.32 -0.35
CA GLY A 107 4.51 -17.03 0.02
C GLY A 107 3.97 -15.78 -0.64
N ALA A 108 4.05 -15.67 -1.98
CA ALA A 108 3.40 -14.57 -2.68
C ALA A 108 1.92 -14.51 -2.23
N VAL A 109 1.47 -13.34 -1.80
CA VAL A 109 0.05 -13.13 -1.50
C VAL A 109 -0.71 -13.38 -2.79
N ASP A 110 -1.64 -14.34 -2.77
CA ASP A 110 -2.46 -14.68 -3.93
C ASP A 110 -3.10 -13.39 -4.48
N PRO A 111 -3.08 -13.16 -5.81
CA PRO A 111 -3.65 -11.96 -6.42
C PRO A 111 -5.06 -11.61 -5.95
N ALA A 112 -5.91 -12.61 -5.71
CA ALA A 112 -7.29 -12.39 -5.25
C ALA A 112 -7.39 -11.94 -3.78
N LEU A 113 -6.30 -12.06 -3.00
CA LEU A 113 -6.24 -11.60 -1.60
C LEU A 113 -5.61 -10.21 -1.43
N ARG A 114 -4.81 -9.73 -2.39
CA ARG A 114 -4.05 -8.47 -2.26
C ARG A 114 -4.94 -7.29 -1.94
N ARG A 115 -5.99 -7.07 -2.75
CA ARG A 115 -6.95 -5.98 -2.55
C ARG A 115 -7.77 -6.14 -1.25
N PRO A 116 -8.39 -7.29 -0.94
CA PRO A 116 -9.07 -7.48 0.35
C PRO A 116 -8.17 -7.22 1.57
N LEU A 117 -6.91 -7.66 1.54
CA LEU A 117 -5.98 -7.40 2.63
C LEU A 117 -5.57 -5.92 2.71
N ALA A 118 -5.40 -5.24 1.58
CA ALA A 118 -5.19 -3.80 1.56
C ALA A 118 -6.37 -3.07 2.20
N VAL A 119 -7.60 -3.40 1.80
CA VAL A 119 -8.83 -2.85 2.41
C VAL A 119 -8.84 -3.06 3.93
N ALA A 120 -8.61 -4.30 4.38
CA ALA A 120 -8.57 -4.60 5.81
C ALA A 120 -7.48 -3.78 6.54
N LEU A 121 -6.25 -3.73 6.02
CA LEU A 121 -5.16 -2.96 6.63
C LEU A 121 -5.41 -1.44 6.62
N THR A 122 -6.07 -0.89 5.60
CA THR A 122 -6.43 0.55 5.60
C THR A 122 -7.41 0.93 6.70
N ASP A 123 -8.21 -0.01 7.19
CA ASP A 123 -9.10 0.22 8.33
C ASP A 123 -8.33 0.31 9.67
N TYR A 124 -7.14 -0.29 9.72
CA TYR A 124 -6.18 -0.23 10.83
C TYR A 124 -5.05 0.79 10.57
N ALA A 125 -5.29 1.85 9.79
CA ALA A 125 -4.24 2.79 9.39
C ALA A 125 -3.39 3.37 10.54
N PRO A 126 -3.95 3.71 11.73
CA PRO A 126 -3.13 4.14 12.87
C PRO A 126 -2.14 3.08 13.37
N ASP A 127 -2.56 1.82 13.39
CA ASP A 127 -1.71 0.68 13.80
C ASP A 127 -0.68 0.36 12.73
N LEU A 128 -1.08 0.38 11.46
CA LEU A 128 -0.18 0.23 10.32
C LEU A 128 0.94 1.28 10.39
N HIS A 129 0.59 2.54 10.59
CA HIS A 129 1.55 3.63 10.77
C HIS A 129 2.52 3.36 11.93
N ALA A 130 1.99 2.98 13.09
CA ALA A 130 2.81 2.72 14.27
C ALA A 130 3.76 1.52 14.06
N MET A 131 3.31 0.45 13.40
CA MET A 131 4.13 -0.73 13.12
C MET A 131 5.21 -0.46 12.05
N LEU A 132 4.92 0.35 11.04
CA LEU A 132 5.88 0.74 10.00
C LEU A 132 6.89 1.79 10.50
N GLY A 133 6.40 2.75 11.30
CA GLY A 133 7.22 3.78 11.94
C GLY A 133 8.12 3.21 13.03
N GLY A 134 7.56 2.38 13.93
CA GLY A 134 8.32 1.63 14.94
C GLY A 134 9.04 2.50 15.97
N ILE A 135 8.65 3.77 16.14
CA ILE A 135 9.26 4.69 17.12
C ILE A 135 8.49 4.70 18.43
N THR A 136 7.15 4.63 18.37
CA THR A 136 6.28 4.88 19.53
C THR A 136 5.69 3.63 20.19
N ILE A 137 5.89 2.43 19.65
CA ILE A 137 5.30 1.22 20.25
C ILE A 137 6.17 0.69 21.40
N GLU A 138 5.83 1.10 22.62
CA GLU A 138 6.31 0.45 23.84
C GLU A 138 5.87 -1.02 23.87
N ASP A 139 6.78 -1.91 24.26
CA ASP A 139 6.58 -3.37 24.34
C ASP A 139 6.13 -4.04 23.03
N PHE A 140 6.53 -3.47 21.88
CA PHE A 140 6.20 -4.00 20.56
C PHE A 140 6.37 -5.52 20.45
N VAL A 141 7.52 -6.05 20.87
CA VAL A 141 7.83 -7.49 20.78
C VAL A 141 6.81 -8.34 21.55
N THR A 142 6.44 -7.91 22.75
CA THR A 142 5.49 -8.63 23.60
C THR A 142 4.08 -8.57 23.01
N LYS A 143 3.65 -7.42 22.48
CA LYS A 143 2.33 -7.23 21.85
C LYS A 143 2.22 -7.87 20.46
N ALA A 144 3.34 -7.96 19.74
CA ALA A 144 3.44 -8.53 18.41
C ALA A 144 3.48 -10.06 18.38
N ALA A 145 3.73 -10.71 19.52
CA ALA A 145 3.82 -12.16 19.60
C ALA A 145 2.52 -12.82 19.06
N PRO A 146 2.62 -13.91 18.27
CA PRO A 146 1.46 -14.62 17.71
C PRO A 146 0.40 -15.04 18.74
N GLU A 147 0.83 -15.37 19.94
CA GLU A 147 0.00 -15.79 21.06
C GLU A 147 -0.56 -14.63 21.89
N ALA A 148 0.03 -13.43 21.79
CA ALA A 148 -0.50 -12.26 22.48
C ALA A 148 -1.81 -11.80 21.80
N PRO A 149 -2.89 -11.58 22.56
CA PRO A 149 -4.11 -11.02 21.99
C PRO A 149 -3.87 -9.57 21.54
N PRO A 150 -4.69 -9.04 20.62
CA PRO A 150 -4.85 -7.61 20.44
C PRO A 150 -5.07 -6.92 21.79
N TRP A 151 -4.50 -5.74 21.96
CA TRP A 151 -4.55 -5.00 23.21
C TRP A 151 -5.55 -3.83 23.10
N GLU A 152 -6.19 -3.50 24.21
CA GLU A 152 -7.18 -2.41 24.27
C GLU A 152 -6.50 -1.10 24.70
N SER A 153 -6.80 -0.01 23.98
CA SER A 153 -6.53 1.36 24.40
C SER A 153 -7.56 2.29 23.79
N ASP A 154 -7.87 3.38 24.50
CA ASP A 154 -8.78 4.42 24.02
C ASP A 154 -10.15 3.90 23.51
N GLY A 155 -10.59 2.77 24.07
CA GLY A 155 -11.86 2.12 23.72
C GLY A 155 -11.85 1.30 22.42
N THR A 156 -10.69 1.06 21.82
CA THR A 156 -10.51 0.23 20.61
C THR A 156 -9.46 -0.86 20.82
N HIS A 157 -9.48 -1.91 20.00
CA HIS A 157 -8.48 -2.97 20.01
C HIS A 157 -7.47 -2.80 18.88
N HIS A 158 -6.19 -2.78 19.24
CA HIS A 158 -5.11 -2.52 18.32
C HIS A 158 -4.54 -3.80 17.71
N LEU A 159 -4.32 -3.75 16.39
CA LEU A 159 -3.60 -4.74 15.63
C LEU A 159 -2.09 -4.57 15.86
N THR A 160 -1.40 -5.66 16.19
CA THR A 160 0.07 -5.67 16.21
C THR A 160 0.57 -7.06 15.82
N VAL A 161 1.49 -7.08 14.85
CA VAL A 161 2.26 -8.25 14.42
C VAL A 161 3.74 -7.88 14.35
N LEU A 162 4.63 -8.86 14.22
CA LEU A 162 6.06 -8.59 14.07
C LEU A 162 6.32 -7.74 12.81
N THR A 163 7.27 -6.80 12.89
CA THR A 163 7.56 -5.87 11.80
C THR A 163 7.92 -6.61 10.50
N ASP A 164 8.70 -7.68 10.59
CA ASP A 164 9.06 -8.48 9.40
C ASP A 164 7.86 -9.23 8.83
N THR A 165 6.96 -9.74 9.68
CA THR A 165 5.67 -10.32 9.26
C THR A 165 4.86 -9.29 8.47
N LEU A 166 4.71 -8.08 9.00
CA LEU A 166 3.97 -7.01 8.33
C LEU A 166 4.62 -6.63 7.00
N ARG A 167 5.94 -6.38 7.00
CA ARG A 167 6.69 -5.99 5.79
C ARG A 167 6.57 -7.03 4.69
N ASN A 168 6.67 -8.33 5.03
CA ASN A 168 6.52 -9.42 4.06
C ASN A 168 5.11 -9.45 3.45
N VAL A 169 4.06 -9.30 4.28
CA VAL A 169 2.68 -9.27 3.78
C VAL A 169 2.42 -8.04 2.92
N VAL A 170 2.85 -6.85 3.36
CA VAL A 170 2.69 -5.60 2.60
C VAL A 170 3.45 -5.68 1.27
N ARG A 171 4.65 -6.30 1.24
CA ARG A 171 5.36 -6.58 -0.02
C ARG A 171 4.55 -7.45 -0.97
N GLY A 172 3.96 -8.54 -0.47
CA GLY A 172 3.11 -9.42 -1.29
C GLY A 172 1.84 -8.73 -1.81
N ILE A 173 1.25 -7.85 -0.99
CA ILE A 173 0.13 -6.99 -1.41
C ILE A 173 0.59 -6.02 -2.52
N ALA A 174 1.78 -5.44 -2.38
CA ALA A 174 2.31 -4.42 -3.28
C ALA A 174 2.65 -4.91 -4.69
N GLU A 175 2.65 -6.22 -4.93
CA GLU A 175 2.67 -6.77 -6.29
C GLU A 175 1.42 -6.37 -7.11
N ASP A 176 0.36 -5.88 -6.46
CA ASP A 176 -0.76 -5.17 -7.09
C ASP A 176 -0.62 -3.65 -6.82
N PRO A 177 -0.37 -2.81 -7.86
CA PRO A 177 -0.17 -1.38 -7.68
C PRO A 177 -1.39 -0.66 -7.10
N ASP A 178 -2.62 -1.12 -7.39
CA ASP A 178 -3.84 -0.50 -6.85
C ASP A 178 -3.95 -0.76 -5.34
N ALA A 179 -3.63 -1.99 -4.93
CA ALA A 179 -3.60 -2.38 -3.52
C ALA A 179 -2.51 -1.62 -2.75
N TYR A 180 -1.33 -1.44 -3.36
CA TYR A 180 -0.28 -0.57 -2.80
C TYR A 180 -0.73 0.88 -2.68
N ALA A 181 -1.40 1.43 -3.70
CA ALA A 181 -1.90 2.80 -3.69
C ALA A 181 -2.88 3.07 -2.54
N MET A 182 -3.75 2.10 -2.22
CA MET A 182 -4.65 2.18 -1.06
C MET A 182 -3.88 2.32 0.26
N LEU A 183 -2.88 1.45 0.47
CA LEU A 183 -2.02 1.51 1.67
C LEU A 183 -1.24 2.82 1.72
N ARG A 184 -0.69 3.26 0.57
CA ARG A 184 0.05 4.51 0.46
C ARG A 184 -0.80 5.73 0.81
N LEU A 185 -2.04 5.78 0.32
CA LEU A 185 -2.96 6.86 0.60
C LEU A 185 -3.43 6.86 2.06
N ALA A 186 -3.69 5.68 2.65
CA ALA A 186 -4.01 5.56 4.07
C ALA A 186 -2.86 6.08 4.96
N GLU A 187 -1.62 5.72 4.64
CA GLU A 187 -0.43 6.22 5.35
C GLU A 187 -0.26 7.73 5.17
N THR A 188 -0.48 8.25 3.96
CA THR A 188 -0.47 9.69 3.65
C THR A 188 -1.43 10.46 4.57
N ARG A 189 -2.67 9.99 4.67
CA ARG A 189 -3.71 10.60 5.52
C ARG A 189 -3.33 10.53 6.99
N THR A 190 -2.87 9.36 7.45
CA THR A 190 -2.48 9.14 8.85
C THR A 190 -1.31 10.03 9.27
N THR A 191 -0.27 10.11 8.44
CA THR A 191 0.85 11.04 8.65
C THR A 191 0.35 12.49 8.70
N GLY A 192 -0.52 12.91 7.77
CA GLY A 192 -1.09 14.26 7.78
C GLY A 192 -1.90 14.59 9.04
N GLN A 193 -2.70 13.65 9.51
CA GLN A 193 -3.48 13.78 10.76
C GLN A 193 -2.56 13.89 11.98
N ARG A 194 -1.56 13.01 12.10
CA ARG A 194 -0.61 13.02 13.22
C ARG A 194 0.22 14.30 13.30
N LEU A 195 0.67 14.82 12.16
CA LEU A 195 1.36 16.12 12.09
C LEU A 195 0.46 17.25 12.57
N THR A 196 -0.81 17.26 12.15
CA THR A 196 -1.77 18.30 12.54
C THR A 196 -2.14 18.21 14.04
N ALA A 197 -2.10 17.01 14.62
CA ALA A 197 -2.39 16.77 16.03
C ALA A 197 -1.27 17.22 16.99
N VAL A 198 -0.08 17.54 16.50
CA VAL A 198 1.04 18.00 17.35
C VAL A 198 0.70 19.33 18.01
N PRO A 199 0.67 19.44 19.36
CA PRO A 199 0.38 20.68 20.07
C PRO A 199 1.28 21.84 19.61
N THR A 200 0.75 23.07 19.55
CA THR A 200 1.51 24.25 19.06
C THR A 200 2.74 24.56 19.91
N ASP A 201 2.71 24.21 21.19
CA ASP A 201 3.76 24.38 22.19
C ASP A 201 4.64 23.14 22.38
N ALA A 202 4.45 22.08 21.59
CA ALA A 202 5.28 20.89 21.60
C ALA A 202 6.77 21.23 21.38
N LYS A 203 7.64 20.55 22.12
CA LYS A 203 9.10 20.72 22.08
C LYS A 203 9.80 19.37 22.06
N GLU A 204 11.06 19.40 21.64
CA GLU A 204 11.97 18.26 21.71
C GLU A 204 11.33 17.00 21.12
N TYR A 205 11.29 15.90 21.87
CA TYR A 205 10.75 14.61 21.46
C TYR A 205 9.30 14.70 20.96
N SER A 206 8.43 15.44 21.66
CA SER A 206 7.02 15.61 21.26
C SER A 206 6.84 16.38 19.95
N LEU A 207 7.84 17.18 19.56
CA LEU A 207 7.86 17.90 18.29
C LEU A 207 8.47 17.06 17.17
N SER A 208 9.54 16.30 17.46
CA SER A 208 10.31 15.59 16.44
C SER A 208 9.75 14.22 16.08
N VAL A 209 9.12 13.50 17.02
CA VAL A 209 8.68 12.12 16.78
C VAL A 209 7.60 12.00 15.71
N PRO A 210 6.50 12.78 15.72
CA PRO A 210 5.44 12.61 14.71
C PRO A 210 5.92 12.75 13.25
N PRO A 211 6.71 13.77 12.86
CA PRO A 211 7.26 13.84 11.50
C PRO A 211 8.31 12.75 11.22
N THR A 212 9.17 12.41 12.19
CA THR A 212 10.20 11.38 12.02
C THR A 212 9.57 9.98 11.84
N GLU A 213 8.49 9.68 12.56
CA GLU A 213 7.74 8.42 12.48
C GLU A 213 6.97 8.31 11.16
N GLY A 214 6.24 9.35 10.75
CA GLY A 214 5.54 9.34 9.45
C GLY A 214 6.48 9.22 8.26
N ALA A 215 7.62 9.90 8.28
CA ALA A 215 8.62 9.74 7.23
C ALA A 215 9.28 8.36 7.24
N ARG A 216 9.44 7.74 8.41
CA ARG A 216 9.89 6.35 8.52
C ARG A 216 8.90 5.38 7.90
N ALA A 217 7.61 5.50 8.24
CA ALA A 217 6.56 4.66 7.69
C ALA A 217 6.46 4.75 6.16
N LEU A 218 6.47 5.98 5.62
CA LEU A 218 6.52 6.22 4.17
C LEU A 218 7.79 5.68 3.52
N GLY A 219 8.94 5.81 4.18
CA GLY A 219 10.21 5.25 3.72
C GLY A 219 10.20 3.71 3.64
N VAL A 220 9.54 3.02 4.57
CA VAL A 220 9.33 1.57 4.49
C VAL A 220 8.51 1.21 3.26
N LEU A 221 7.41 1.93 3.00
CA LEU A 221 6.60 1.70 1.79
C LEU A 221 7.40 1.95 0.51
N ASP A 222 8.25 2.99 0.46
CA ASP A 222 9.14 3.24 -0.68
C ASP A 222 10.13 2.09 -0.91
N GLY A 223 10.64 1.49 0.17
CA GLY A 223 11.52 0.33 0.10
C GLY A 223 10.81 -0.91 -0.43
N ILE A 224 9.54 -1.10 -0.05
CA ILE A 224 8.68 -2.16 -0.58
C ILE A 224 8.43 -1.96 -2.07
N ALA A 225 8.11 -0.73 -2.50
CA ALA A 225 7.87 -0.41 -3.90
C ALA A 225 9.13 -0.64 -4.77
N ASP A 226 10.32 -0.25 -4.28
CA ASP A 226 11.60 -0.59 -4.94
C ASP A 226 11.80 -2.11 -5.02
N SER A 227 11.52 -2.84 -3.94
CA SER A 227 11.64 -4.31 -3.87
C SER A 227 10.74 -5.04 -4.88
N VAL A 228 9.52 -4.55 -5.10
CA VAL A 228 8.57 -5.14 -6.07
C VAL A 228 8.95 -4.80 -7.51
N THR A 229 9.46 -3.59 -7.76
CA THR A 229 9.73 -3.12 -9.13
C THR A 229 11.15 -3.43 -9.63
N ARG A 230 12.07 -3.84 -8.75
CA ARG A 230 13.49 -4.06 -9.08
C ARG A 230 13.74 -5.09 -10.18
N ASP A 231 12.96 -6.18 -10.18
CA ASP A 231 13.13 -7.29 -11.11
C ASP A 231 12.26 -7.15 -12.37
N LEU A 232 11.49 -6.06 -12.46
CA LEU A 232 10.72 -5.71 -13.64
C LEU A 232 11.62 -5.01 -14.67
N ASP A 233 11.29 -5.16 -15.94
CA ASP A 233 11.85 -4.31 -16.99
C ASP A 233 11.37 -2.85 -16.81
N GLU A 234 12.08 -1.91 -17.44
CA GLU A 234 11.81 -0.48 -17.27
C GLU A 234 10.38 -0.09 -17.65
N LYS A 235 9.80 -0.74 -18.67
CA LYS A 235 8.44 -0.44 -19.11
C LYS A 235 7.42 -0.93 -18.07
N GLN A 236 7.56 -2.15 -17.60
CA GLN A 236 6.72 -2.72 -16.55
C GLN A 236 6.81 -1.91 -15.24
N ALA A 237 8.03 -1.50 -14.86
CA ALA A 237 8.24 -0.66 -13.69
C ALA A 237 7.55 0.71 -13.85
N GLN A 238 7.62 1.33 -15.03
CA GLN A 238 6.90 2.57 -15.33
C GLN A 238 5.38 2.39 -15.27
N GLU A 239 4.84 1.32 -15.85
CA GLU A 239 3.40 1.01 -15.79
C GLU A 239 2.92 0.82 -14.34
N TRP A 240 3.69 0.10 -13.51
CA TRP A 240 3.39 -0.07 -12.09
C TRP A 240 3.40 1.29 -11.35
N ARG A 241 4.41 2.13 -11.59
CA ARG A 241 4.52 3.46 -10.95
C ARG A 241 3.38 4.39 -11.34
N ALA A 242 2.98 4.37 -12.62
CA ALA A 242 1.84 5.14 -13.11
C ALA A 242 0.54 4.69 -12.44
N ALA A 243 0.28 3.38 -12.40
CA ALA A 243 -0.90 2.84 -11.71
C ALA A 243 -0.95 3.21 -10.22
N VAL A 244 0.20 3.24 -9.53
CA VAL A 244 0.25 3.72 -8.14
C VAL A 244 -0.13 5.19 -8.02
N VAL A 245 0.38 6.05 -8.90
CA VAL A 245 0.04 7.49 -8.89
C VAL A 245 -1.44 7.68 -9.18
N ASP A 246 -1.98 6.98 -10.19
CA ASP A 246 -3.40 7.03 -10.55
C ASP A 246 -4.28 6.54 -9.40
N GLY A 247 -3.93 5.41 -8.77
CA GLY A 247 -4.68 4.89 -7.61
C GLY A 247 -4.64 5.81 -6.39
N VAL A 248 -3.53 6.53 -6.16
CA VAL A 248 -3.43 7.55 -5.10
C VAL A 248 -4.33 8.75 -5.44
N ASP A 249 -4.44 9.13 -6.71
CA ASP A 249 -5.33 10.21 -7.18
C ASP A 249 -6.80 9.84 -7.10
N ASP A 250 -7.18 8.69 -7.66
CA ASP A 250 -8.55 8.18 -7.67
C ASP A 250 -9.11 7.96 -6.27
N GLY A 251 -8.23 7.58 -5.32
CA GLY A 251 -8.61 7.37 -3.93
C GLY A 251 -8.91 8.66 -3.16
N ARG A 252 -8.62 9.84 -3.72
CA ARG A 252 -8.85 11.13 -3.07
C ARG A 252 -10.34 11.43 -2.99
N THR A 253 -10.77 11.97 -1.86
CA THR A 253 -12.11 12.54 -1.75
C THR A 253 -12.05 14.06 -1.88
N SER A 254 -12.98 14.66 -2.62
CA SER A 254 -13.05 16.12 -2.81
C SER A 254 -13.37 16.90 -1.54
N THR A 255 -13.75 16.20 -0.46
CA THR A 255 -14.10 16.76 0.84
C THR A 255 -12.94 16.73 1.84
N GLU A 256 -11.84 16.05 1.51
CA GLU A 256 -10.64 16.02 2.34
C GLU A 256 -10.02 17.40 2.49
N ARG A 257 -9.60 17.72 3.72
CA ARG A 257 -8.94 18.97 4.08
C ARG A 257 -7.73 18.67 4.96
N GLY A 258 -6.83 19.63 5.05
CA GLY A 258 -5.64 19.55 5.90
C GLY A 258 -4.39 19.15 5.13
N LEU A 259 -3.34 18.81 5.89
CA LEU A 259 -1.98 18.69 5.36
C LEU A 259 -1.85 17.63 4.25
N ALA A 260 -2.48 16.46 4.43
CA ALA A 260 -2.46 15.40 3.43
C ALA A 260 -3.12 15.85 2.11
N ALA A 261 -4.29 16.48 2.18
CA ALA A 261 -4.99 17.03 1.02
C ALA A 261 -4.14 18.08 0.30
N THR A 262 -3.52 19.01 1.04
CA THR A 262 -2.62 20.03 0.47
C THR A 262 -1.42 19.41 -0.24
N TRP A 263 -0.81 18.37 0.34
CA TRP A 263 0.29 17.67 -0.31
C TRP A 263 -0.16 16.95 -1.58
N LEU A 264 -1.30 16.25 -1.52
CA LEU A 264 -1.90 15.57 -2.68
C LEU A 264 -2.25 16.56 -3.79
N ASP A 265 -2.83 17.73 -3.49
CA ASP A 265 -3.06 18.81 -4.46
C ASP A 265 -1.76 19.23 -5.15
N GLY A 266 -0.68 19.38 -4.37
CA GLY A 266 0.64 19.67 -4.89
C GLY A 266 1.16 18.63 -5.87
N LEU A 267 0.87 17.34 -5.65
CA LEU A 267 1.29 16.22 -6.50
C LEU A 267 0.83 16.39 -7.96
N HIS A 268 -0.39 16.88 -8.20
CA HIS A 268 -0.91 17.11 -9.56
C HIS A 268 -0.25 18.27 -10.28
N GLY A 269 0.32 19.22 -9.52
CA GLY A 269 1.06 20.34 -10.06
C GLY A 269 2.37 19.93 -10.73
N PHE A 270 2.87 18.70 -10.49
CA PHE A 270 4.09 18.19 -11.09
C PHE A 270 3.83 17.49 -12.43
N PRO A 271 4.81 17.57 -13.37
CA PRO A 271 4.82 16.74 -14.57
C PRO A 271 4.69 15.25 -14.21
N GLU A 272 3.99 14.49 -15.06
CA GLU A 272 3.65 13.09 -14.83
C GLU A 272 4.90 12.24 -14.50
N GLU A 273 5.99 12.45 -15.23
CA GLU A 273 7.26 11.75 -15.05
C GLU A 273 7.95 12.03 -13.70
N GLN A 274 7.54 13.08 -12.99
CA GLN A 274 8.09 13.45 -11.69
C GLN A 274 7.22 13.00 -10.51
N ARG A 275 5.93 12.68 -10.74
CA ARG A 275 4.96 12.41 -9.66
C ARG A 275 5.37 11.24 -8.78
N TYR A 276 5.88 10.16 -9.37
CA TYR A 276 6.32 9.02 -8.59
C TYR A 276 7.52 9.34 -7.68
N GLU A 277 8.48 10.14 -8.16
CA GLU A 277 9.61 10.60 -7.33
C GLU A 277 9.16 11.55 -6.21
N ARG A 278 8.04 12.27 -6.38
CA ARG A 278 7.43 13.04 -5.29
C ARG A 278 6.87 12.14 -4.19
N LEU A 279 6.32 10.97 -4.51
CA LEU A 279 5.95 10.00 -3.48
C LEU A 279 7.17 9.66 -2.62
N ARG A 280 8.33 9.36 -3.21
CA ARG A 280 9.55 9.00 -2.44
C ARG A 280 10.07 10.08 -1.49
N THR A 281 9.69 11.34 -1.71
CA THR A 281 10.10 12.48 -0.88
C THR A 281 8.95 13.01 0.00
N GLN A 282 7.81 12.31 -0.01
CA GLN A 282 6.56 12.73 0.62
C GLN A 282 6.70 13.04 2.12
N GLY A 283 7.35 12.19 2.91
CA GLY A 283 7.49 12.44 4.36
C GLY A 283 8.23 13.74 4.67
N VAL A 284 9.27 14.04 3.89
CA VAL A 284 10.04 15.29 4.00
C VAL A 284 9.20 16.48 3.53
N ASP A 285 8.47 16.34 2.43
CA ASP A 285 7.62 17.39 1.88
C ASP A 285 6.46 17.75 2.81
N MET A 286 5.76 16.76 3.35
CA MET A 286 4.67 16.97 4.30
C MET A 286 5.18 17.63 5.59
N THR A 287 6.36 17.22 6.08
CA THR A 287 7.01 17.90 7.20
C THR A 287 7.35 19.34 6.86
N ARG A 288 7.86 19.62 5.66
CA ARG A 288 8.16 20.99 5.21
C ARG A 288 6.92 21.87 5.22
N LEU A 289 5.82 21.41 4.60
CA LEU A 289 4.54 22.12 4.58
C LEU A 289 4.02 22.38 6.01
N TRP A 290 4.13 21.39 6.89
CA TRP A 290 3.69 21.51 8.28
C TRP A 290 4.55 22.51 9.08
N THR A 291 5.88 22.44 8.98
CA THR A 291 6.77 23.39 9.69
C THR A 291 6.61 24.82 9.18
N GLU A 292 6.33 25.02 7.90
CA GLU A 292 5.98 26.33 7.32
C GLU A 292 4.68 26.86 7.91
N HIS A 293 3.63 26.04 7.98
CA HIS A 293 2.35 26.43 8.58
C HIS A 293 2.49 26.83 10.06
N ARG A 294 3.42 26.21 10.78
CA ARG A 294 3.73 26.53 12.19
C ARG A 294 4.63 27.75 12.38
N ASN A 295 5.11 28.38 11.31
CA ASN A 295 6.11 29.45 11.37
C ASN A 295 7.35 29.06 12.18
N MET A 296 7.81 27.81 12.05
CA MET A 296 8.98 27.31 12.76
C MET A 296 10.24 28.08 12.33
N ASP A 297 11.12 28.41 13.28
CA ASP A 297 12.35 29.13 12.97
C ASP A 297 13.29 28.30 12.07
N GLY A 298 14.13 28.99 11.30
CA GLY A 298 14.99 28.38 10.29
C GLY A 298 15.86 27.25 10.83
N PRO A 299 16.66 27.47 11.89
CA PRO A 299 17.49 26.42 12.50
C PRO A 299 16.69 25.20 12.99
N THR A 300 15.60 25.38 13.74
CA THR A 300 14.77 24.27 14.23
C THR A 300 14.18 23.47 13.07
N ARG A 301 13.63 24.17 12.06
CA ARG A 301 13.08 23.54 10.85
C ARG A 301 14.13 22.73 10.09
N GLN A 302 15.33 23.27 9.90
CA GLN A 302 16.41 22.57 9.19
C GLN A 302 16.89 21.34 9.95
N GLY A 303 17.06 21.43 11.27
CA GLY A 303 17.43 20.29 12.10
C GLY A 303 16.39 19.16 12.02
N LEU A 304 15.11 19.52 12.10
CA LEU A 304 14.02 18.55 12.01
C LEU A 304 13.92 17.90 10.63
N LEU A 305 14.00 18.67 9.55
CA LEU A 305 13.97 18.12 8.19
C LEU A 305 15.12 17.14 7.92
N ALA A 306 16.32 17.42 8.47
CA ALA A 306 17.46 16.52 8.35
C ALA A 306 17.26 15.20 9.13
N GLU A 307 16.59 15.25 10.28
CA GLU A 307 16.23 14.06 11.06
C GLU A 307 15.21 13.20 10.30
N VAL A 308 14.17 13.83 9.77
CA VAL A 308 13.09 13.22 8.99
C VAL A 308 13.62 12.55 7.72
N GLU A 309 14.49 13.23 6.97
CA GLU A 309 15.13 12.67 5.78
C GLU A 309 15.99 11.43 6.11
N ARG A 310 16.77 11.50 7.19
CA ARG A 310 17.59 10.38 7.65
C ARG A 310 16.74 9.19 8.08
N SER A 311 15.62 9.45 8.76
CA SER A 311 14.68 8.42 9.21
C SER A 311 14.05 7.69 8.02
N ALA A 312 13.53 8.43 7.06
CA ALA A 312 12.97 7.88 5.82
C ALA A 312 13.99 7.03 5.06
N LEU A 313 15.21 7.56 4.86
CA LEU A 313 16.27 6.87 4.13
C LEU A 313 16.74 5.58 4.85
N THR A 314 16.81 5.61 6.19
CA THR A 314 17.15 4.43 6.98
C THR A 314 16.08 3.35 6.82
N ALA A 315 14.80 3.70 6.97
CA ALA A 315 13.69 2.76 6.81
C ALA A 315 13.62 2.16 5.40
N TYR A 316 13.79 2.98 4.37
CA TYR A 316 13.88 2.55 2.98
C TYR A 316 14.96 1.47 2.79
N ARG A 317 16.13 1.66 3.41
CA ARG A 317 17.25 0.72 3.29
C ARG A 317 17.03 -0.56 4.07
N GLU A 318 16.33 -0.52 5.21
CA GLU A 318 16.01 -1.73 5.99
C GLU A 318 15.19 -2.76 5.21
N VAL A 319 14.33 -2.31 4.28
CA VAL A 319 13.50 -3.21 3.44
C VAL A 319 14.29 -3.77 2.25
N LYS A 320 15.38 -3.12 1.86
CA LYS A 320 16.15 -3.49 0.67
C LYS A 320 17.04 -4.73 0.88
N VAL A 321 17.37 -5.03 2.14
CA VAL A 321 18.26 -6.14 2.55
C VAL A 321 17.47 -7.44 2.65
#